data_AF-A0A2N8LAJ8-F1
#
_entry.id   AF-A0A2N8LAJ8-F1
#
_cell.length_a   1.000
_cell.length_b   1.000
_cell.length_c   1.000
_cell.angle_alpha   90.00
_cell.angle_beta   90.00
_cell.angle_gamma   90.00
#
_symmetry.space_group_name_H-M   'P 1'
#
loop_
_entity.id
_entity.type
_entity.pdbx_description
1 polymer ?
#
loop_
_entity_poly.entity_id
_entity_poly.type
_entity_poly.pdbx_seq_one_letter_code
_entity_poly.pdbx_strand_id
1 'polypeptide(L)' 'MAIRKAKNSRWIVDVSNGVDPITLNQRRIVRKGFKTKKEAIEAEQYIRGVELKSKISNLYPSKQKSLADKLDNLI' A
#
# COMPACT_ATOMS: atom_id res chain seq x y z
N MET A 1 5.75 -13.53 1.30
CA MET A 1 5.36 -13.25 2.71
C MET A 1 5.47 -11.75 2.97
N ALA A 2 4.43 -11.13 3.56
CA ALA A 2 4.41 -9.70 3.85
C ALA A 2 5.09 -9.32 5.17
N ILE A 3 5.17 -10.24 6.14
CA ILE A 3 5.80 -9.99 7.45
C ILE A 3 6.88 -11.06 7.68
N ARG A 4 8.09 -10.65 8.05
CA ARG A 4 9.19 -11.56 8.39
C ARG A 4 10.02 -11.07 9.57
N LYS A 5 10.63 -12.00 10.31
CA LYS A 5 11.56 -11.68 11.40
C LYS A 5 12.97 -11.48 10.83
N ALA A 6 13.65 -10.43 11.27
CA ALA A 6 15.02 -10.12 10.89
C ALA A 6 16.03 -10.83 11.81
N LYS A 7 17.30 -10.87 11.37
CA LYS A 7 18.40 -11.46 12.15
C LYS A 7 18.60 -10.81 13.53
N ASN A 8 18.21 -9.55 13.69
CA ASN A 8 18.30 -8.79 14.93
C ASN A 8 17.04 -8.91 15.82
N SER A 9 16.24 -9.96 15.65
CA SER A 9 14.97 -10.20 16.35
C SER A 9 13.86 -9.15 16.16
N ARG A 10 14.08 -8.13 15.33
CA ARG A 10 13.04 -7.15 14.94
C ARG A 10 12.21 -7.68 13.78
N TRP A 11 11.04 -7.11 13.56
CA TRP A 11 10.15 -7.48 12.47
C TRP A 11 10.28 -6.51 11.28
N ILE A 12 10.08 -7.07 10.09
CA ILE A 12 10.09 -6.36 8.81
C ILE A 12 8.75 -6.62 8.13
N VAL A 13 8.15 -5.55 7.64
CA VAL A 13 6.94 -5.55 6.83
C VAL A 13 7.34 -5.18 5.39
N ASP A 14 6.99 -6.02 4.43
CA ASP A 14 7.37 -5.96 3.02
C ASP A 14 6.12 -6.21 2.18
N VAL A 15 5.40 -5.13 1.88
CA VAL A 15 4.14 -5.21 1.14
C VAL A 15 4.41 -4.89 -0.32
N SER A 16 4.08 -5.83 -1.20
CA SER A 16 4.07 -5.60 -2.64
C SER A 16 2.65 -5.29 -3.11
N ASN A 17 2.54 -4.38 -4.07
CA ASN A 17 1.29 -3.91 -4.70
C ASN A 17 1.35 -4.11 -6.21
N GLY A 18 1.87 -5.25 -6.65
CA GLY A 18 2.07 -5.57 -8.06
C GLY A 18 3.22 -4.80 -8.71
N VAL A 19 3.15 -4.73 -10.03
CA VAL A 19 4.17 -4.12 -10.89
C VAL A 19 3.58 -2.89 -11.55
N ASP A 20 4.37 -1.83 -11.65
CA ASP A 20 3.99 -0.65 -12.41
C ASP A 20 3.92 -1.01 -13.90
N PRO A 21 2.75 -0.86 -14.57
CA PRO A 21 2.62 -1.26 -15.97
C PRO A 21 3.40 -0.36 -16.94
N ILE A 22 3.79 0.85 -16.51
CA ILE A 22 4.53 1.81 -17.36
C ILE A 22 6.03 1.62 -17.15
N THR A 23 6.48 1.59 -15.89
CA THR A 23 7.91 1.53 -15.58
C THR A 23 8.42 0.10 -15.41
N LEU A 24 7.54 -0.90 -15.39
CA LEU A 24 7.82 -2.32 -15.11
C LEU A 24 8.49 -2.57 -13.74
N ASN A 25 8.54 -1.55 -12.89
CA ASN A 25 9.13 -1.64 -11.56
C ASN A 25 8.15 -2.23 -10.56
N GLN A 26 8.63 -3.07 -9.64
CA GLN A 26 7.80 -3.61 -8.58
C GLN A 26 7.41 -2.53 -7.59
N ARG A 27 6.10 -2.32 -7.41
CA ARG A 27 5.58 -1.38 -6.40
C ARG A 27 5.60 -2.06 -5.04
N ARG A 28 6.62 -1.78 -4.24
CA ARG A 28 6.78 -2.35 -2.90
C ARG A 28 7.07 -1.29 -1.85
N ILE A 29 6.59 -1.52 -0.63
CA ILE A 29 6.87 -0.68 0.53
C ILE A 29 7.46 -1.59 1.60
N VAL A 30 8.69 -1.26 2.03
CA VAL A 30 9.41 -2.02 3.04
C VAL A 30 9.60 -1.16 4.27
N ARG A 31 9.04 -1.59 5.40
CA ARG A 31 9.24 -0.99 6.72
C ARG A 31 9.96 -1.98 7.62
N LYS A 32 10.98 -1.51 8.33
CA LYS A 32 11.87 -2.35 9.15
C LYS A 32 11.88 -1.82 10.58
N GLY A 33 12.14 -2.71 11.54
CA GLY A 33 12.53 -2.30 12.89
C GLY A 33 11.45 -2.44 13.96
N PHE A 34 10.29 -3.02 13.63
CA PHE A 34 9.21 -3.24 14.58
C PHE A 34 9.66 -4.17 15.71
N LYS A 35 9.32 -3.84 16.95
CA LYS A 35 9.75 -4.60 18.13
C LYS A 35 8.94 -5.88 18.30
N THR A 36 7.64 -5.81 18.00
CA THR A 36 6.71 -6.93 18.20
C THR A 36 6.05 -7.37 16.90
N LYS A 37 5.52 -8.60 16.88
CA LYS A 37 4.77 -9.13 15.74
C LYS A 37 3.45 -8.37 15.55
N LYS A 38 2.78 -8.00 16.64
CA LYS A 38 1.51 -7.26 16.63
C LYS A 38 1.66 -5.91 15.93
N GLU A 39 2.70 -5.16 16.31
CA GLU A 39 3.05 -3.87 15.70
C GLU A 39 3.32 -4.01 14.18
N ALA A 40 4.00 -5.09 13.77
CA ALA A 40 4.23 -5.37 12.36
C ALA A 40 2.93 -5.72 11.59
N ILE A 41 1.95 -6.35 12.24
CA ILE A 41 0.64 -6.66 11.64
C ILE A 41 -0.18 -5.38 11.46
N GLU A 42 -0.25 -4.53 12.48
CA GLU A 42 -0.93 -3.24 12.40
C GLU A 42 -0.32 -2.36 11.30
N ALA A 43 1.01 -2.33 11.21
CA ALA A 43 1.70 -1.62 10.14
C ALA A 43 1.39 -2.19 8.74
N GLU A 44 1.28 -3.51 8.58
CA GLU A 44 0.88 -4.13 7.32
C GLU A 44 -0.54 -3.73 6.91
N GLN A 45 -1.49 -3.78 7.84
CA GLN A 45 -2.88 -3.37 7.61
C GLN A 45 -2.96 -1.89 7.22
N TYR A 46 -2.23 -1.03 7.92
CA TYR A 46 -2.17 0.40 7.60
C TYR A 46 -1.61 0.65 6.19
N ILE A 47 -0.50 0.02 5.82
CA ILE A 47 0.11 0.16 4.49
C ILE A 47 -0.88 -0.27 3.40
N ARG A 48 -1.60 -1.39 3.59
CA ARG A 48 -2.60 -1.86 2.63
C ARG A 48 -3.82 -0.95 2.52
N GLY A 49 -4.36 -0.51 3.65
CA GLY A 49 -5.61 0.26 3.70
C GLY A 49 -5.44 1.72 3.29
N VAL A 50 -4.31 2.33 3.65
CA VAL A 50 -4.07 3.77 3.50
C VAL A 50 -3.09 4.04 2.36
N GLU A 51 -1.84 3.59 2.49
CA GLU A 51 -0.78 3.98 1.55
C GLU A 51 -0.99 3.42 0.13
N LEU A 52 -1.43 2.16 0.01
CA LEU A 52 -1.70 1.57 -1.32
C LEU A 52 -2.98 2.12 -1.95
N LYS A 53 -4.03 2.33 -1.16
CA LYS A 53 -5.31 2.86 -1.65
C LYS A 53 -5.20 4.32 -2.06
N SER A 54 -4.45 5.12 -1.28
CA SER A 54 -4.16 6.54 -1.58
C SER A 54 -3.24 6.73 -2.79
N LYS A 55 -2.27 5.83 -3.02
CA LYS A 55 -1.46 5.90 -4.25
C LYS A 55 -2.26 5.61 -5.50
N ILE A 56 -3.25 4.72 -5.44
CA ILE A 56 -4.15 4.45 -6.58
C ILE A 56 -4.98 5.70 -6.89
N SER A 57 -5.50 6.40 -5.86
CA SER A 57 -6.27 7.63 -6.09
C SER A 57 -5.45 8.76 -6.68
N ASN A 58 -4.21 8.91 -6.22
CA ASN A 58 -3.34 10.01 -6.66
C ASN A 58 -2.66 9.74 -8.01
N LEU A 59 -2.56 8.48 -8.45
CA LEU A 59 -1.91 8.11 -9.71
C LEU A 59 -2.84 8.21 -10.93
N TYR A 60 -4.16 8.15 -10.73
CA TYR A 60 -5.15 8.39 -11.78
C TYR A 60 -6.26 9.37 -11.34
N PRO A 61 -5.90 10.61 -10.95
CA PRO A 61 -6.86 11.55 -10.41
C PRO A 61 -7.92 11.96 -11.47
N SER A 62 -7.54 12.01 -12.74
CA SER A 62 -8.44 12.42 -13.84
C SER A 62 -9.57 11.41 -14.11
N LYS A 63 -9.27 10.09 -14.11
CA LYS A 63 -10.30 9.05 -14.31
C LYS A 63 -11.25 8.96 -13.12
N GLN A 64 -10.74 9.13 -11.90
CA GLN A 64 -11.56 9.14 -10.70
C GLN A 64 -12.45 10.37 -10.62
N LYS A 65 -11.94 11.55 -10.98
CA LYS A 65 -12.75 12.76 -11.10
C LYS A 65 -13.89 12.56 -12.11
N SER A 66 -13.59 12.04 -13.31
CA SER A 66 -14.64 11.76 -14.30
C SER A 66 -15.69 10.73 -13.86
N LEU A 67 -15.32 9.80 -12.96
CA LEU A 67 -16.23 8.79 -12.43
C LEU A 67 -17.06 9.33 -11.26
N ALA A 68 -16.44 10.13 -10.39
CA ALA A 68 -17.08 10.86 -9.31
C ALA A 68 -18.09 11.88 -9.87
N ASP A 69 -17.67 12.68 -10.86
CA ASP A 69 -18.54 13.64 -11.56
C ASP A 69 -19.74 12.92 -12.21
N LYS A 70 -19.57 11.69 -12.70
CA LYS A 70 -20.69 10.89 -13.25
C LYS A 70 -21.63 10.33 -12.17
N LEU A 71 -21.12 10.03 -10.99
CA LEU A 71 -21.91 9.56 -9.84
C LEU A 71 -22.73 10.69 -9.23
N ASP A 72 -22.15 11.90 -9.13
CA ASP A 72 -22.83 13.09 -8.61
C ASP A 72 -24.00 13.53 -9.53
N ASN A 73 -23.93 13.24 -10.82
CA ASN A 73 -25.01 13.51 -11.78
C ASN A 73 -26.13 12.46 -11.76
N LEU A 74 -26.06 11.45 -10.89
CA LEU A 74 -27.02 10.34 -10.80
C LEU A 74 -27.97 10.45 -9.59
N ILE A 75 -27.80 11.47 -8.74
CA ILE A 75 -28.61 11.80 -7.55
C ILE A 75 -29.23 13.18 -7.78
#